data_AF-A0A378XCH1-F1
#
_entry.id   AF-A0A378XCH1-F1
#
_cell.length_a   1.000
_cell.length_b   1.000
_cell.length_c   1.000
_cell.angle_alpha   90.00
_cell.angle_beta   90.00
_cell.angle_gamma   90.00
#
_symmetry.space_group_name_H-M   'P 1'
#
loop_
_entity.id
_entity.type
_entity.pdbx_description
1 polymer ?
#
loop_
_entity_poly.entity_id
_entity_poly.type
_entity_poly.pdbx_seq_one_letter_code
_entity_poly.pdbx_strand_id
1 'polypeptide(L)'
;MNNRFTKFITTVLLLFNAQASLAQEEAVATYSDQDMQKATVMCMTAEYVQFHQEYPAEDDVMTICQARFKQLTQEVPYEEYQHWVLATPYSPYPPAETAAILEKYNRIMLGLDSQIPFIN
;
A
#
# COMPACT_ATOMS: atom_id res chain seq x y z
N MET A 1 -22.42 62.38 -1.39
CA MET A 1 -22.48 61.19 -0.50
C MET A 1 -23.28 60.12 -1.23
N ASN A 2 -22.91 58.85 -1.41
CA ASN A 2 -21.82 58.06 -0.84
C ASN A 2 -21.63 56.79 -1.72
N ASN A 3 -20.96 56.90 -2.88
CA ASN A 3 -20.64 55.75 -3.77
C ASN A 3 -19.45 54.90 -3.28
N ARG A 4 -19.15 54.94 -1.97
CA ARG A 4 -17.99 54.25 -1.39
C ARG A 4 -18.36 53.02 -0.55
N PHE A 5 -19.63 52.84 -0.17
CA PHE A 5 -20.05 51.75 0.72
C PHE A 5 -20.35 50.43 0.01
N THR A 6 -20.78 50.45 -1.26
CA THR A 6 -21.14 49.24 -2.01
C THR A 6 -19.95 48.42 -2.48
N LYS A 7 -18.74 49.02 -2.55
CA LYS A 7 -17.52 48.32 -2.96
C LYS A 7 -16.87 47.52 -1.84
N PHE A 8 -17.12 47.87 -0.57
CA PHE A 8 -16.54 47.17 0.57
C PHE A 8 -17.26 45.85 0.91
N ILE A 9 -18.56 45.75 0.61
CA ILE A 9 -19.37 44.58 0.97
C ILE A 9 -19.05 43.37 0.07
N THR A 10 -18.75 43.60 -1.21
CA THR A 10 -18.39 42.53 -2.14
C THR A 10 -17.00 41.96 -1.92
N THR A 11 -16.07 42.71 -1.32
CA THR A 11 -14.71 42.20 -1.05
C THR A 11 -14.67 41.28 0.18
N VAL A 12 -15.51 41.53 1.18
CA VAL A 12 -15.55 40.71 2.41
C VAL A 12 -16.21 39.35 2.15
N LEU A 13 -17.22 39.27 1.26
CA LEU A 13 -17.86 38.00 0.90
C LEU A 13 -16.95 37.06 0.08
N LEU A 14 -16.02 37.62 -0.70
CA LEU A 14 -15.04 36.85 -1.46
C LEU A 14 -13.90 36.30 -0.60
N LEU A 15 -13.58 36.97 0.52
CA LEU A 15 -12.54 36.52 1.45
C LEU A 15 -13.01 35.39 2.38
N PHE A 16 -14.31 35.31 2.69
CA PHE A 16 -14.86 34.22 3.53
C PHE A 16 -15.02 32.89 2.77
N ASN A 17 -15.17 32.91 1.44
CA ASN A 17 -15.27 31.69 0.64
C ASN A 17 -13.91 31.04 0.31
N ALA A 18 -12.80 31.73 0.55
CA ALA A 18 -11.45 31.20 0.28
C ALA A 18 -10.91 30.29 1.42
N GLN A 19 -11.54 30.28 2.59
CA GLN A 19 -11.07 29.49 3.74
C GLN A 19 -11.67 28.08 3.83
N ALA A 20 -12.66 27.74 2.98
CA ALA A 20 -13.32 26.44 3.02
C ALA A 20 -12.58 25.32 2.26
N SER A 21 -11.47 25.62 1.57
CA SER A 21 -10.75 24.66 0.71
C SER A 21 -9.43 24.14 1.30
N LEU A 22 -9.16 24.36 2.59
CA LEU A 22 -8.02 23.77 3.30
C LEU A 22 -8.48 22.74 4.34
N ALA A 23 -9.63 22.10 4.13
CA ALA A 23 -9.81 20.76 4.65
C ALA A 23 -8.91 19.85 3.80
N GLN A 24 -7.64 19.79 4.18
CA GLN A 24 -6.73 18.75 3.76
C GLN A 24 -7.39 17.45 4.22
N GLU A 25 -8.08 16.79 3.29
CA GLU A 25 -8.46 15.41 3.42
C GLU A 25 -7.14 14.70 3.74
N GLU A 26 -6.95 14.32 5.00
CA GLU A 26 -5.88 13.39 5.38
C GLU A 26 -6.15 12.17 4.53
N ALA A 27 -5.49 12.10 3.38
CA ALA A 27 -5.53 10.94 2.53
C ALA A 27 -5.09 9.79 3.44
N VAL A 28 -6.05 8.92 3.78
CA VAL A 28 -5.77 7.74 4.59
C VAL A 28 -4.60 7.06 3.91
N ALA A 29 -3.47 6.97 4.62
CA ALA A 29 -2.28 6.43 4.02
C ALA A 29 -2.57 4.96 3.66
N THR A 30 -2.45 4.63 2.37
CA THR A 30 -2.68 3.28 1.85
C THR A 30 -1.43 2.77 1.16
N TYR A 31 -1.42 1.46 0.87
CA TYR A 31 -0.44 0.87 -0.01
C TYR A 31 -0.39 1.61 -1.35
N SER A 32 0.83 1.85 -1.82
CA SER A 32 1.10 2.46 -3.12
C SER A 32 1.21 1.40 -4.23
N ASP A 33 1.14 1.85 -5.48
CA ASP A 33 1.43 1.00 -6.64
C ASP A 33 2.85 0.41 -6.57
N GLN A 34 3.81 1.15 -6.00
CA GLN A 34 5.17 0.66 -5.82
C GLN A 34 5.22 -0.48 -4.81
N ASP A 35 4.43 -0.44 -3.74
CA ASP A 35 4.35 -1.52 -2.75
C ASP A 35 3.73 -2.77 -3.39
N MET A 36 2.67 -2.60 -4.18
CA MET A 36 2.07 -3.68 -4.96
C MET A 36 3.09 -4.33 -5.91
N GLN A 37 3.82 -3.52 -6.68
CA GLN A 37 4.81 -4.03 -7.63
C GLN A 37 5.93 -4.81 -6.93
N LYS A 38 6.47 -4.29 -5.83
CA LYS A 38 7.51 -4.98 -5.05
C LYS A 38 7.02 -6.31 -4.49
N ALA A 39 5.83 -6.32 -3.89
CA ALA A 39 5.23 -7.53 -3.35
C ALA A 39 4.98 -8.56 -4.46
N THR A 40 4.43 -8.12 -5.58
CA THR A 40 4.14 -8.97 -6.74
C THR A 40 5.42 -9.60 -7.30
N VAL A 41 6.47 -8.82 -7.54
CA VAL A 41 7.77 -9.34 -8.01
C VAL A 41 8.36 -10.34 -7.02
N MET A 42 8.28 -10.08 -5.72
CA MET A 42 8.74 -11.02 -4.70
C MET A 42 8.00 -12.36 -4.79
N CYS A 43 6.66 -12.32 -4.88
CA CYS A 43 5.83 -13.52 -5.05
C CYS A 43 6.21 -14.26 -6.33
N MET A 44 6.26 -13.57 -7.47
CA MET A 44 6.62 -14.19 -8.75
C MET A 44 8.01 -14.83 -8.70
N THR A 45 8.98 -14.14 -8.09
CA THR A 45 10.35 -14.66 -7.93
C THR A 45 10.35 -15.96 -7.12
N ALA A 46 9.60 -15.99 -6.02
CA ALA A 46 9.49 -17.20 -5.21
C ALA A 46 8.85 -18.36 -5.98
N GLU A 47 7.75 -18.12 -6.69
CA GLU A 47 7.06 -19.12 -7.52
C GLU A 47 8.01 -19.71 -8.59
N TYR A 48 8.66 -18.85 -9.37
CA TYR A 48 9.53 -19.30 -10.45
C TYR A 48 10.77 -20.02 -9.93
N VAL A 49 11.39 -19.52 -8.85
CA VAL A 49 12.57 -20.16 -8.26
C VAL A 49 12.20 -21.48 -7.58
N GLN A 50 11.01 -21.63 -7.01
CA GLN A 50 10.64 -22.87 -6.33
C GLN A 50 10.16 -23.95 -7.29
N PHE A 51 9.42 -23.58 -8.33
CA PHE A 51 8.64 -24.55 -9.12
C PHE A 51 9.00 -24.60 -10.62
N HIS A 52 9.71 -23.61 -11.15
CA HIS A 52 9.95 -23.46 -12.59
C HIS A 52 11.43 -23.23 -12.95
N GLN A 53 12.36 -23.80 -12.16
CA GLN A 53 13.80 -23.66 -12.42
C GLN A 53 14.23 -24.30 -13.75
N GLU A 54 13.63 -25.43 -14.11
CA GLU A 54 14.02 -26.23 -15.28
C GLU A 54 13.16 -25.96 -16.52
N TYR A 55 11.88 -25.64 -16.31
CA TYR A 55 10.91 -25.39 -17.36
C TYR A 55 10.19 -24.07 -17.10
N PRO A 56 10.06 -23.18 -18.10
CA PRO A 56 9.27 -21.96 -17.97
C PRO A 56 7.85 -22.30 -17.53
N ALA A 57 7.25 -21.48 -16.67
CA ALA A 57 5.84 -21.67 -16.34
C ALA A 57 4.98 -21.51 -17.60
N GLU A 58 4.03 -22.43 -17.77
CA GLU A 58 3.05 -22.34 -18.86
C GLU A 58 2.01 -21.24 -18.59
N ASP A 59 1.76 -20.97 -17.30
CA ASP A 59 0.82 -19.96 -16.81
C ASP A 59 1.51 -18.76 -16.14
N ASP A 60 0.93 -17.57 -16.29
CA ASP A 60 1.40 -16.35 -15.63
C ASP A 60 0.94 -16.29 -14.16
N VAL A 61 1.90 -16.27 -13.24
CA VAL A 61 1.65 -16.15 -11.79
C VAL A 61 1.25 -14.75 -11.34
N MET A 62 1.32 -13.73 -12.22
CA MET A 62 0.97 -12.35 -11.92
C MET A 62 -0.40 -12.22 -11.25
N THR A 63 -1.42 -12.91 -11.78
CA THR A 63 -2.78 -12.84 -11.25
C THR A 63 -2.88 -13.39 -9.83
N ILE A 64 -2.19 -14.49 -9.53
CA ILE A 64 -2.13 -15.07 -8.19
C ILE A 64 -1.39 -14.15 -7.23
N CYS A 65 -0.27 -13.59 -7.67
CA CYS A 65 0.52 -12.68 -6.84
C CYS A 65 -0.24 -11.37 -6.54
N GLN A 66 -1.03 -10.85 -7.49
CA GLN A 66 -1.93 -9.72 -7.24
C GLN A 66 -3.07 -10.08 -6.27
N ALA A 67 -3.62 -11.30 -6.38
CA ALA A 67 -4.63 -11.78 -5.45
C ALA A 67 -4.07 -11.93 -4.02
N ARG A 68 -2.84 -12.42 -3.88
CA ARG A 68 -2.13 -12.46 -2.58
C ARG A 68 -1.84 -11.07 -2.05
N PHE A 69 -1.47 -10.11 -2.89
CA PHE A 69 -1.32 -8.72 -2.46
C PHE A 69 -2.65 -8.13 -1.96
N LYS A 70 -3.77 -8.45 -2.62
CA LYS A 70 -5.09 -8.04 -2.13
C LYS A 70 -5.42 -8.66 -0.77
N GLN A 71 -5.04 -9.92 -0.52
CA GLN A 71 -5.17 -10.54 0.80
C GLN A 71 -4.28 -9.82 1.83
N LEU A 72 -3.04 -9.49 1.47
CA LEU A 72 -2.12 -8.76 2.34
C LEU A 72 -2.72 -7.44 2.82
N THR A 73 -3.33 -6.64 1.95
CA THR A 73 -3.91 -5.35 2.33
C THR A 73 -5.15 -5.47 3.23
N GLN A 74 -5.78 -6.64 3.27
CA GLN A 74 -6.90 -6.93 4.18
C GLN A 74 -6.41 -7.39 5.55
N GLU A 75 -5.24 -8.03 5.61
CA GLU A 75 -4.71 -8.68 6.80
C GLU A 75 -3.63 -7.89 7.53
N VAL A 76 -2.91 -7.03 6.82
CA VAL A 76 -1.87 -6.17 7.37
C VAL A 76 -2.29 -4.72 7.11
N PRO A 77 -2.70 -3.97 8.15
CA PRO A 77 -3.02 -2.56 8.01
C PRO A 77 -1.80 -1.78 7.48
N TYR A 78 -2.04 -0.81 6.60
CA TYR A 78 -0.94 -0.05 6.00
C TYR A 78 -0.09 0.69 7.04
N GLU A 79 -0.68 1.18 8.13
CA GLU A 79 0.06 1.82 9.23
C GLU A 79 1.10 0.88 9.85
N GLU A 80 0.74 -0.39 10.07
CA GLU A 80 1.65 -1.40 10.60
C GLU A 80 2.76 -1.72 9.59
N TYR A 81 2.41 -1.86 8.31
CA TYR A 81 3.39 -2.06 7.24
C TYR A 81 4.37 -0.89 7.15
N GLN A 82 3.87 0.34 7.16
CA GLN A 82 4.69 1.54 7.09
C GLN A 82 5.65 1.63 8.28
N HIS A 83 5.16 1.38 9.49
CA HIS A 83 5.96 1.50 10.71
C HIS A 83 7.00 0.37 10.82
N TRP A 84 6.55 -0.88 10.68
CA TRP A 84 7.36 -2.06 10.98
C TRP A 84 8.19 -2.56 9.81
N VAL A 85 7.80 -2.27 8.57
CA VAL A 85 8.51 -2.75 7.35
C VAL A 85 9.23 -1.62 6.64
N LEU A 86 8.59 -0.47 6.41
CA LEU A 86 9.21 0.61 5.63
C LEU A 86 10.13 1.51 6.46
N ALA A 87 9.69 1.91 7.65
CA ALA A 87 10.44 2.83 8.50
C ALA A 87 11.52 2.14 9.34
N THR A 88 11.43 0.82 9.53
CA THR A 88 12.40 0.04 10.30
C THR A 88 13.56 -0.39 9.41
N PRO A 89 14.82 0.00 9.72
CA PRO A 89 15.98 -0.44 8.96
C PRO A 89 16.14 -1.96 8.99
N TYR A 90 16.66 -2.54 7.89
CA TYR A 90 16.97 -3.96 7.84
C TYR A 90 17.93 -4.37 8.97
N SER A 91 17.59 -5.44 9.67
CA SER A 91 18.42 -6.09 10.68
C SER A 91 18.31 -7.59 10.52
N PRO A 92 19.41 -8.37 10.65
CA PRO A 92 19.34 -9.82 10.79
C PRO A 92 18.57 -10.27 12.04
N TYR A 93 18.43 -9.37 13.02
CA TYR A 93 17.71 -9.58 14.27
C TYR A 93 16.73 -8.42 14.48
N PRO A 94 15.58 -8.41 13.78
CA PRO A 94 14.59 -7.37 13.93
C PRO A 94 13.88 -7.46 15.31
N PRO A 95 13.29 -6.35 15.79
CA PRO A 95 12.35 -6.40 16.91
C PRO A 95 11.25 -7.43 16.70
N ALA A 96 10.66 -7.94 17.78
CA ALA A 96 9.66 -9.00 17.72
C ALA A 96 8.43 -8.58 16.89
N GLU A 97 8.04 -7.32 16.98
CA GLU A 97 6.93 -6.72 16.25
C GLU A 97 7.24 -6.68 14.75
N THR A 98 8.41 -6.17 14.36
CA THR A 98 8.89 -6.21 12.97
C THR A 98 8.96 -7.63 12.43
N ALA A 99 9.49 -8.58 13.23
CA ALA A 99 9.58 -9.98 12.84
C ALA A 99 8.19 -10.58 12.56
N ALA A 100 7.21 -10.32 13.43
CA ALA A 100 5.85 -10.82 13.27
C ALA A 100 5.15 -10.25 12.03
N ILE A 101 5.29 -8.94 11.78
CA ILE A 101 4.71 -8.32 10.57
C ILE A 101 5.40 -8.84 9.30
N LEU A 102 6.73 -8.95 9.29
CA LEU A 102 7.47 -9.50 8.16
C LEU A 102 7.13 -10.97 7.91
N GLU A 103 6.98 -11.77 8.98
CA GLU A 103 6.56 -13.16 8.87
C GLU A 103 5.18 -13.24 8.23
N LYS A 104 4.19 -12.49 8.73
CA LYS A 104 2.84 -12.48 8.16
C LYS A 104 2.84 -12.03 6.70
N TYR A 105 3.56 -10.94 6.39
CA TYR A 105 3.72 -10.45 5.02
C TYR A 105 4.28 -11.54 4.09
N ASN A 106 5.37 -12.20 4.51
CA ASN A 106 6.01 -13.24 3.72
C ASN A 106 5.11 -14.47 3.58
N ARG A 107 4.45 -14.92 4.64
CA ARG A 107 3.56 -16.10 4.58
C ARG A 107 2.40 -15.90 3.60
N ILE A 108 1.80 -14.71 3.57
CA ILE A 108 0.75 -14.37 2.61
C ILE A 108 1.32 -14.33 1.19
N MET A 109 2.38 -13.56 0.96
CA MET A 109 2.91 -13.35 -0.39
C MET A 109 3.53 -14.61 -1.00
N LEU A 110 4.11 -15.49 -0.18
CA LEU A 110 4.66 -16.77 -0.59
C LEU A 110 3.62 -17.90 -0.62
N GLY A 111 2.34 -17.61 -0.36
CA GLY A 111 1.27 -18.60 -0.43
C GLY A 111 1.27 -19.66 0.66
N LEU A 112 2.03 -19.47 1.75
CA LEU A 112 2.12 -20.42 2.87
C LEU A 112 0.83 -20.43 3.71
N ASP A 113 0.12 -19.30 3.76
CA ASP A 113 -1.16 -19.14 4.46
C ASP A 113 -2.33 -18.78 3.52
N SER A 114 -2.08 -18.70 2.21
CA SER A 114 -3.11 -18.26 1.29
C SER A 114 -4.03 -19.43 0.93
N GLN A 115 -5.35 -19.17 0.90
CA GLN A 115 -6.30 -20.09 0.26
C GLN A 115 -6.19 -20.07 -1.28
N ILE A 116 -5.27 -19.28 -1.82
CA ILE A 116 -5.03 -19.14 -3.25
C ILE A 116 -4.03 -20.25 -3.66
N PRO A 117 -4.44 -21.20 -4.50
CA PRO A 117 -3.57 -22.31 -4.90
C PRO A 117 -2.37 -21.81 -5.72
N PHE A 118 -1.28 -22.57 -5.65
CA PHE A 118 -0.17 -22.48 -6.60
C PHE A 118 -0.66 -22.86 -8.01
N ILE A 119 -0.05 -22.30 -9.06
CA ILE A 119 -0.24 -22.85 -10.41
C ILE A 119 0.41 -24.23 -10.51
N ASN A 120 -0.11 -25.07 -11.40
CA ASN A 120 0.45 -26.39 -11.68
C ASN A 120 1.62 -26.31 -12.65
#